data_AF-A0A975CKV8-F1
#
_entry.id   AF-A0A975CKV8-F1
#
_cell.length_a   1.000
_cell.length_b   1.000
_cell.length_c   1.000
_cell.angle_alpha   90.00
_cell.angle_beta   90.00
_cell.angle_gamma   90.00
#
_symmetry.space_group_name_H-M   'P 1'
#
loop_
_entity.id
_entity.type
_entity.pdbx_description
1 polymer ?
#
loop_
_entity_poly.entity_id
_entity_poly.type
_entity_poly.pdbx_seq_one_letter_code
_entity_poly.pdbx_strand_id
1 'polypeptide(L)'
;MLVQFAWAATRTKGTYLRAKYDSLVIRRGKKRALIAVGHKILIATYFILKNKVEYQELGYDYLQNLKKDKKINRHIKILKELGIEVEIKNKVA
;
A
#
# COMPACT_ATOMS: atom_id res chain seq x y z
N MET A 1 21.08 4.68 -11.26
CA MET A 1 20.29 5.83 -10.76
C MET A 1 18.94 5.45 -10.13
N LEU A 2 18.11 4.55 -10.69
CA LEU A 2 16.80 4.13 -10.10
C LEU A 2 16.84 3.66 -8.64
N VAL A 3 17.89 2.93 -8.24
CA VAL A 3 18.04 2.43 -6.86
C VAL A 3 18.26 3.58 -5.87
N GLN A 4 18.93 4.65 -6.27
CA GLN A 4 19.17 5.82 -5.41
C GLN A 4 17.87 6.60 -5.18
N PHE A 5 17.05 6.78 -6.22
CA PHE A 5 15.70 7.36 -6.08
C PHE A 5 14.80 6.49 -5.20
N ALA A 6 14.83 5.18 -5.39
CA ALA A 6 14.11 4.25 -4.53
C ALA A 6 14.56 4.39 -3.08
N TRP A 7 15.89 4.42 -2.83
CA TRP A 7 16.45 4.60 -1.50
C TRP A 7 16.02 5.92 -0.85
N ALA A 8 16.04 7.03 -1.60
CA ALA A 8 15.54 8.32 -1.13
C ALA A 8 14.04 8.26 -0.78
N ALA A 9 13.23 7.67 -1.66
CA ALA A 9 11.79 7.48 -1.43
C ALA A 9 11.50 6.63 -0.17
N THR A 10 12.35 5.66 0.15
CA THR A 10 12.21 4.92 1.42
C THR A 10 12.55 5.74 2.65
N ARG A 11 13.22 6.88 2.55
CA ARG A 11 13.55 7.73 3.73
C ARG A 11 12.47 8.78 4.01
N THR A 12 11.64 9.09 3.02
CA THR A 12 10.52 10.03 3.17
C THR A 12 9.37 9.38 3.94
N LYS A 13 9.02 9.99 5.09
CA LYS A 13 7.93 9.52 5.95
C LYS A 13 6.57 9.88 5.36
N GLY A 14 5.54 9.11 5.71
CA GLY A 14 4.15 9.42 5.33
C GLY A 14 3.78 9.09 3.88
N THR A 15 4.70 8.58 3.06
CA THR A 15 4.45 8.28 1.65
C THR A 15 3.99 6.84 1.42
N TYR A 16 3.24 6.63 0.34
CA TYR A 16 2.85 5.31 -0.16
C TYR A 16 4.08 4.45 -0.51
N LEU A 17 5.12 5.06 -1.10
CA LEU A 17 6.33 4.35 -1.48
C LEU A 17 7.05 3.76 -0.26
N ARG A 18 7.08 4.49 0.86
CA ARG A 18 7.57 3.97 2.15
C ARG A 18 6.72 2.81 2.66
N ALA A 19 5.40 2.97 2.71
CA ALA A 19 4.49 1.90 3.14
C ALA A 19 4.65 0.63 2.28
N LYS A 20 4.85 0.82 0.97
CA LYS A 20 5.09 -0.26 0.02
C LYS A 20 6.42 -0.95 0.26
N TYR A 21 7.48 -0.18 0.51
CA TYR A 21 8.79 -0.70 0.87
C TYR A 21 8.70 -1.55 2.14
N ASP A 22 8.13 -1.02 3.22
CA ASP A 22 8.01 -1.73 4.51
C ASP A 22 7.28 -3.07 4.34
N SER A 23 6.17 -3.09 3.58
CA SER A 23 5.44 -4.33 3.29
C SER A 23 6.24 -5.34 2.45
N LEU A 24 7.18 -4.88 1.62
CA LEU A 24 7.97 -5.75 0.74
C LEU A 24 9.25 -6.24 1.41
N VAL A 25 9.87 -5.44 2.28
CA VAL A 25 11.08 -5.83 3.03
C VAL A 25 10.81 -7.07 3.86
N ILE A 26 9.67 -7.12 4.56
CA ILE A 26 9.28 -8.26 5.40
C ILE A 26 9.18 -9.56 4.57
N ARG A 27 8.74 -9.48 3.31
CA ARG A 27 8.47 -10.65 2.45
C ARG A 27 9.63 -11.05 1.53
N ARG A 28 10.47 -10.10 1.10
CA ARG A 28 11.44 -10.29 0.00
C ARG A 28 12.85 -9.82 0.35
N GLY A 29 13.04 -9.16 1.48
CA GLY A 29 14.32 -8.56 1.88
C GLY A 29 14.61 -7.20 1.23
N LYS A 30 15.57 -6.47 1.80
CA LYS A 30 15.87 -5.05 1.49
C LYS A 30 16.20 -4.80 0.01
N LYS A 31 17.11 -5.58 -0.57
CA LYS A 31 17.57 -5.39 -1.96
C LYS A 31 16.43 -5.54 -2.98
N ARG A 32 15.64 -6.62 -2.86
CA ARG A 32 14.50 -6.88 -3.75
C ARG A 32 13.36 -5.86 -3.55
N ALA A 33 13.17 -5.38 -2.33
CA ALA A 33 12.19 -4.34 -2.04
C ALA A 33 12.55 -3.00 -2.73
N LEU A 34 13.81 -2.60 -2.75
CA LEU A 34 14.25 -1.37 -3.46
C LEU A 34 14.01 -1.43 -4.96
N ILE A 35 14.31 -2.56 -5.59
CA ILE A 35 14.07 -2.74 -7.04
C ILE A 35 12.58 -2.61 -7.32
N ALA A 36 11.73 -3.23 -6.50
CA ALA A 36 10.28 -3.13 -6.64
C ALA A 36 9.75 -1.70 -6.45
N VAL A 37 10.33 -0.93 -5.51
CA VAL A 37 9.99 0.50 -5.32
C VAL A 37 10.44 1.33 -6.54
N GLY A 38 11.66 1.12 -7.05
CA GLY A 38 12.15 1.79 -8.25
C GLY A 38 11.29 1.52 -9.48
N HIS A 39 10.84 0.27 -9.66
CA HIS A 39 9.89 -0.08 -10.72
C HIS A 39 8.54 0.66 -10.56
N LYS A 40 8.06 0.84 -9.32
CA LYS A 40 6.84 1.63 -9.07
C LYS A 40 7.01 3.11 -9.37
N ILE A 41 8.16 3.69 -9.03
CA ILE A 41 8.50 5.06 -9.41
C ILE A 41 8.49 5.21 -10.94
N LEU A 42 9.11 4.28 -11.67
CA LEU A 42 9.14 4.31 -13.13
C LEU A 42 7.74 4.28 -13.75
N ILE A 43 6.85 3.40 -13.24
CA ILE A 43 5.46 3.34 -13.69
C ILE A 43 4.73 4.66 -13.41
N ALA A 44 4.90 5.23 -12.20
CA ALA A 44 4.29 6.50 -11.85
C ALA A 44 4.76 7.61 -12.80
N THR A 45 6.07 7.72 -13.04
CA THR A 45 6.66 8.67 -13.99
C THR A 45 6.11 8.49 -15.40
N TYR A 46 5.97 7.26 -15.88
CA TYR A 46 5.38 6.99 -17.19
C TYR A 46 3.96 7.55 -17.30
N PHE A 47 3.10 7.32 -16.30
CA PHE A 47 1.72 7.82 -16.33
C PHE A 47 1.63 9.34 -16.18
N ILE A 48 2.47 9.94 -15.32
CA ILE A 48 2.58 11.40 -15.19
C ILE A 48 2.90 12.02 -16.54
N LEU A 49 3.92 11.50 -17.23
CA LEU A 49 4.36 12.03 -18.52
C LEU A 49 3.34 11.77 -19.63
N LYS A 50 2.77 10.56 -19.68
CA LYS A 50 1.79 10.17 -20.70
C LYS A 50 0.50 10.98 -20.61
N ASN A 51 -0.04 11.11 -19.41
CA ASN A 51 -1.35 11.72 -19.19
C ASN A 51 -1.24 13.22 -18.86
N LYS A 52 -0.02 13.75 -18.69
CA LYS A 52 0.27 15.12 -18.25
C LYS A 52 -0.46 15.48 -16.95
N VAL A 53 -0.54 14.52 -16.03
CA VAL A 53 -1.20 14.69 -14.73
C VAL A 53 -0.13 14.76 -13.64
N GLU A 54 -0.36 15.60 -12.65
CA GLU A 54 0.52 15.73 -11.49
C GLU A 54 0.60 14.43 -10.67
N TYR A 55 1.72 14.23 -10.00
CA TYR A 55 1.87 13.09 -9.09
C TYR A 55 1.00 13.29 -7.85
N GLN A 56 0.05 12.39 -7.65
CA GLN A 56 -0.77 12.33 -6.44
C GLN A 56 -0.20 11.31 -5.46
N GLU A 57 0.22 11.80 -4.29
CA GLU A 57 0.71 10.93 -3.22
C GLU A 57 -0.49 10.35 -2.44
N LEU A 58 -0.57 9.02 -2.41
CA LEU A 58 -1.69 8.28 -1.81
C LEU A 58 -1.60 8.22 -0.28
N GLY A 59 -0.41 8.47 0.28
CA GLY A 59 -0.15 8.44 1.71
C GLY A 59 0.12 7.04 2.26
N TYR A 60 0.63 7.00 3.50
CA TYR A 60 1.08 5.76 4.15
C TYR A 60 -0.07 4.77 4.41
N ASP A 61 -1.23 5.27 4.80
CA ASP A 61 -2.36 4.43 5.21
C ASP A 61 -3.18 3.87 4.04
N TYR A 62 -2.90 4.29 2.81
CA TYR A 62 -3.60 3.81 1.63
C TYR A 62 -3.60 2.28 1.52
N LEU A 63 -2.44 1.65 1.75
CA LEU A 63 -2.31 0.19 1.71
C LEU A 63 -3.07 -0.51 2.85
N GLN A 64 -3.24 0.16 3.98
CA GLN A 64 -4.00 -0.36 5.10
C GLN A 64 -5.50 -0.26 4.79
N ASN A 65 -5.94 0.91 4.33
CA ASN A 65 -7.33 1.19 3.95
C ASN A 65 -7.81 0.23 2.85
N LEU A 66 -7.02 0.01 1.80
CA LEU A 66 -7.37 -0.95 0.73
C LEU A 66 -7.55 -2.39 1.24
N LYS A 67 -6.91 -2.74 2.35
CA LYS A 67 -7.03 -4.06 2.99
C LYS A 67 -8.09 -4.10 4.08
N LYS A 68 -8.63 -2.96 4.53
CA LYS A 68 -9.63 -2.91 5.61
C LYS A 68 -10.85 -3.72 5.23
N ASP A 69 -11.40 -3.51 4.04
CA ASP A 69 -12.61 -4.22 3.59
C ASP A 69 -12.37 -5.73 3.50
N LYS A 70 -11.22 -6.14 2.95
CA LYS A 70 -10.83 -7.55 2.89
C LYS A 70 -10.65 -8.16 4.28
N LYS A 71 -10.10 -7.40 5.23
CA LYS A 71 -9.97 -7.83 6.62
C LYS A 71 -11.36 -7.97 7.25
N ILE A 72 -12.23 -6.97 7.13
CA ILE A 72 -13.59 -6.98 7.67
C ILE A 72 -14.35 -8.21 7.15
N ASN A 73 -14.36 -8.43 5.83
CA ASN A 73 -15.03 -9.57 5.22
C ASN A 73 -14.47 -10.92 5.70
N ARG A 74 -13.14 -11.00 5.89
CA ARG A 74 -12.52 -12.21 6.45
C ARG A 74 -12.99 -12.47 7.89
N HIS A 75 -13.08 -11.43 8.73
CA HIS A 75 -13.52 -11.59 10.12
C HIS A 75 -15.00 -11.93 10.20
N ILE A 76 -15.84 -11.32 9.37
CA ILE A 76 -17.27 -11.69 9.26
C ILE A 76 -17.41 -13.17 8.91
N LYS A 77 -16.62 -13.67 7.95
CA LYS A 77 -16.65 -15.08 7.57
C LYS A 77 -16.26 -16.00 8.73
N ILE A 78 -15.18 -15.67 9.45
CA ILE A 78 -14.72 -16.46 10.60
C ILE A 78 -15.76 -16.48 11.72
N LEU A 79 -16.38 -15.33 12.02
CA LEU A 79 -17.41 -15.24 13.06
C LEU A 79 -18.66 -16.04 12.70
N LYS A 80 -19.07 -16.04 11.42
CA LYS A 80 -20.16 -16.90 10.93
C LYS A 80 -19.84 -18.38 11.04
N GLU A 81 -18.60 -18.79 10.72
CA GLU A 81 -18.15 -20.19 10.86
C GLU A 81 -18.16 -20.66 12.32
N LEU A 82 -17.96 -19.73 13.27
CA LEU A 82 -18.02 -20.00 14.71
C LEU A 82 -19.46 -20.00 15.28
N GLY A 83 -20.49 -19.85 14.44
CA GLY A 83 -21.89 -19.88 14.85
C GLY A 83 -22.39 -18.57 15.49
N ILE A 84 -21.67 -17.47 15.32
CA ILE A 84 -22.06 -16.15 15.84
C ILE A 84 -22.77 -15.36 14.74
N GLU A 85 -24.00 -14.91 15.01
CA GLU A 85 -24.70 -13.95 14.15
C GLU A 85 -24.06 -12.57 14.29
N VAL A 86 -23.65 -11.99 13.15
CA VAL A 86 -22.93 -10.70 13.11
C VAL A 86 -23.83 -9.63 12.54
N GLU A 87 -24.28 -8.69 13.37
CA GLU A 87 -24.90 -7.44 12.94
C GLU A 87 -23.84 -6.37 12.69
N ILE A 88 -23.78 -5.84 11.45
CA ILE A 88 -22.84 -4.79 11.09
C ILE A 88 -23.52 -3.43 11.30
N LYS A 89 -23.14 -2.72 12.36
CA LYS A 89 -23.51 -1.31 12.54
C LYS A 89 -22.35 -0.43 12.07
N ASN A 90 -22.47 0.14 10.87
CA ASN A 90 -21.53 1.16 10.41
C ASN A 90 -21.76 2.43 11.22
N LYS A 91 -20.81 2.74 12.12
CA LYS A 91 -20.75 4.06 12.74
C LYS A 91 -20.25 5.03 11.67
N VAL A 92 -21.18 5.76 11.05
CA VAL A 92 -20.85 6.91 10.20
C VAL A 92 -20.36 8.00 11.14
N ALA A 93 -19.12 8.44 10.92
CA ALA A 93 -18.56 9.65 11.51
C ALA A 93 -18.53 10.74 10.43
#